data_AF-A0A8T5BSG5-F1
#
_entry.id   AF-A0A8T5BSG5-F1
#
_cell.length_a   1.000
_cell.length_b   1.000
_cell.length_c   1.000
_cell.angle_alpha   90.00
_cell.angle_beta   90.00
_cell.angle_gamma   90.00
#
_symmetry.space_group_name_H-M   'P 1'
#
loop_
_entity.id
_entity.type
_entity.pdbx_description
1 polymer ?
#
loop_
_entity_poly.entity_id
_entity_poly.type
_entity_poly.pdbx_seq_one_letter_code
_entity_poly.pdbx_strand_id
1 'polypeptide(L)' 'EGLWEKRLTEYDLIVAMEPIHKDYILKLCPQCRNKIVVWNIPDPYLMDKSDMQKIFHQIKAKVTELASLQPQVY' A
#
# COMPACT_ATOMS: atom_id res chain seq x y z
N GLU A 1 5.59 3.03 -16.82
CA GLU A 1 5.24 3.05 -15.38
C GLU A 1 5.60 1.71 -14.75
N GLY A 2 6.76 1.66 -14.11
CA GLY A 2 7.18 0.54 -13.27
C GLY A 2 7.66 1.02 -11.90
N LEU A 3 7.80 0.12 -10.93
CA LEU A 3 8.29 0.48 -9.59
C LEU A 3 9.72 1.05 -9.64
N TRP A 4 10.52 0.62 -10.61
CA TRP A 4 11.90 1.09 -10.85
C TRP A 4 11.98 2.55 -11.36
N GLU A 5 10.90 3.05 -11.95
CA GLU A 5 10.80 4.46 -12.39
C GLU A 5 10.41 5.39 -11.23
N LYS A 6 9.89 4.85 -10.12
CA LYS A 6 9.48 5.64 -8.96
C LYS A 6 10.67 5.91 -8.03
N ARG A 7 10.78 7.14 -7.54
CA ARG A 7 11.80 7.54 -6.56
C ARG A 7 11.40 7.12 -5.15
N LEU A 8 11.49 5.81 -4.87
CA LEU A 8 11.00 5.19 -3.61
C LEU A 8 11.48 5.89 -2.33
N THR A 9 12.68 6.44 -2.35
CA THR A 9 13.29 7.14 -1.22
C THR A 9 12.62 8.46 -0.87
N GLU A 10 11.99 9.12 -1.84
CA GLU A 10 11.35 10.44 -1.70
C GLU A 10 9.98 10.35 -1.01
N TYR A 11 9.38 9.17 -0.95
CA TYR A 11 8.13 8.96 -0.23
C TYR A 11 8.39 8.86 1.28
N ASP A 12 7.49 9.44 2.07
CA ASP A 12 7.47 9.31 3.54
C ASP A 12 6.83 8.00 4.00
N LEU A 13 5.87 7.50 3.22
CA LEU A 13 5.13 6.28 3.46
C LEU A 13 4.94 5.50 2.16
N ILE A 14 5.18 4.19 2.22
CA ILE A 14 4.91 3.23 1.16
C ILE A 14 3.91 2.21 1.71
N VAL A 15 2.74 2.11 1.08
CA VAL A 15 1.73 1.12 1.43
C VAL A 15 1.86 -0.07 0.48
N ALA A 16 2.22 -1.23 1.03
CA ALA A 16 2.24 -2.50 0.32
C ALA A 16 0.97 -3.29 0.62
N MET A 17 0.32 -3.85 -0.40
CA MET A 17 -0.90 -4.63 -0.19
C MET A 17 -0.61 -5.97 0.50
N GLU A 18 0.49 -6.64 0.14
CA GLU A 18 0.82 -7.98 0.62
C GLU A 18 2.29 -8.07 1.06
N PRO A 19 2.66 -9.04 1.91
CA PRO A 19 4.04 -9.21 2.37
C PRO A 19 5.06 -9.38 1.25
N ILE A 20 4.70 -10.12 0.18
CA ILE A 20 5.58 -10.33 -0.97
C ILE A 20 5.93 -9.02 -1.69
N HIS A 21 5.02 -8.05 -1.69
CA HIS A 21 5.28 -6.72 -2.25
C HIS A 21 6.31 -5.96 -1.42
N LYS A 22 6.25 -6.05 -0.08
CA LYS A 22 7.28 -5.48 0.80
C LYS A 22 8.64 -6.09 0.53
N ASP A 23 8.70 -7.42 0.38
CA ASP A 23 9.97 -8.11 0.12
C ASP A 23 10.57 -7.69 -1.22
N TYR A 24 9.74 -7.51 -2.25
CA TYR A 24 10.18 -6.98 -3.55
C TYR A 24 10.68 -5.53 -3.44
N ILE A 25 9.95 -4.66 -2.74
CA ILE A 25 10.37 -3.27 -2.50
C ILE A 25 11.72 -3.24 -1.76
N LEU A 26 11.91 -4.09 -0.75
CA LEU A 26 13.16 -4.15 0.02
C LEU A 26 14.37 -4.63 -0.79
N LYS A 27 14.16 -5.47 -1.81
CA LYS A 27 15.24 -5.85 -2.75
C LYS A 27 15.70 -4.66 -3.59
N LEU A 28 14.81 -3.71 -3.88
CA LEU A 28 15.10 -2.52 -4.69
C LEU A 28 15.55 -1.31 -3.85
N CYS A 29 14.96 -1.13 -2.67
CA CYS A 29 15.23 -0.03 -1.75
C CYS A 29 15.34 -0.55 -0.30
N PRO A 30 16.48 -1.13 0.11
CA PRO A 30 16.68 -1.60 1.48
C PRO A 30 16.47 -0.51 2.55
N GLN A 31 16.84 0.73 2.23
CA GLN A 31 16.68 1.90 3.10
C GLN A 31 15.22 2.31 3.33
N CYS A 32 14.29 1.83 2.49
CA CYS A 32 12.86 2.10 2.64
C CYS A 32 12.21 1.28 3.77
N ARG A 33 12.94 0.36 4.45
CA ARG A 33 12.40 -0.58 5.45
C ARG A 33 11.46 0.05 6.49
N ASN A 34 11.82 1.21 7.02
CA ASN A 34 11.06 1.87 8.08
C ASN A 34 9.86 2.68 7.57
N LYS A 35 9.73 2.82 6.25
CA LYS A 35 8.66 3.58 5.59
C LYS A 35 7.57 2.70 4.99
N ILE A 36 7.70 1.37 5.08
CA ILE A 36 6.78 0.42 4.45
C ILE A 36 5.78 -0.10 5.48
N VAL A 37 4.50 0.10 5.20
CA VAL A 37 3.38 -0.55 5.93
C VAL A 37 2.74 -1.59 5.02
N VAL A 38 2.43 -2.75 5.58
CA VAL A 38 1.75 -3.83 4.85
C VAL A 38 0.30 -3.90 5.30
N TRP A 39 -0.64 -3.79 4.37
CA TRP A 39 -2.06 -3.82 4.68
C TRP A 39 -2.65 -5.22 4.75
N ASN A 40 -1.95 -6.24 4.25
CA ASN A 40 -2.39 -7.64 4.19
C ASN A 40 -3.75 -7.77 3.48
N ILE A 41 -3.86 -7.14 2.31
CA ILE A 41 -5.04 -7.17 1.44
C ILE A 41 -4.66 -7.96 0.18
N PRO A 42 -5.33 -9.09 -0.11
CA PRO A 42 -5.05 -9.90 -1.28
C PRO A 42 -5.49 -9.20 -2.58
N ASP A 43 -4.84 -9.55 -3.68
CA ASP A 43 -5.22 -9.07 -5.02
C ASP A 43 -6.63 -9.58 -5.42
N PRO A 44 -7.59 -8.68 -5.69
CA PRO A 44 -8.95 -9.04 -6.09
C PRO A 44 -9.07 -9.53 -7.55
N TYR A 45 -8.01 -9.52 -8.36
CA TYR A 45 -8.07 -9.76 -9.81
C TYR A 45 -8.81 -11.04 -10.24
N LEU A 46 -8.66 -12.13 -9.46
CA LEU A 46 -9.31 -13.42 -9.74
C LEU A 46 -10.56 -13.68 -8.89
N MET A 47 -11.02 -12.69 -8.12
CA MET A 47 -12.15 -12.85 -7.21
C MET A 47 -13.48 -12.55 -7.89
N ASP A 48 -14.56 -13.11 -7.34
CA ASP A 48 -15.90 -12.74 -7.78
C ASP A 48 -16.26 -11.30 -7.37
N LYS A 49 -17.32 -10.77 -7.97
CA LYS A 49 -17.76 -9.38 -7.73
C LYS A 49 -18.04 -9.09 -6.25
N SER A 50 -18.56 -10.07 -5.50
CA SER A 50 -18.89 -9.89 -4.09
C SER A 50 -17.63 -9.76 -3.24
N ASP A 51 -16.61 -10.56 -3.52
CA ASP A 51 -15.34 -10.53 -2.82
C ASP A 51 -14.51 -9.30 -3.21
N MET A 52 -14.51 -8.92 -4.50
CA MET A 52 -13.93 -7.65 -4.95
C MET A 52 -14.54 -6.44 -4.22
N GLN A 53 -15.86 -6.44 -4.00
CA GLN A 53 -16.52 -5.37 -3.25
C GLN A 53 -16.07 -5.34 -1.80
N LYS A 54 -15.90 -6.49 -1.13
CA LYS A 54 -15.39 -6.54 0.25
C LYS A 54 -13.98 -5.94 0.34
N ILE A 55 -13.09 -6.33 -0.59
CA ILE A 55 -11.72 -5.80 -0.68
C ILE A 55 -11.74 -4.28 -0.90
N PHE A 56 -12.59 -3.79 -1.82
CA PHE A 56 -12.72 -2.35 -2.05
C PHE A 56 -13.17 -1.59 -0.79
N HIS A 57 -14.15 -2.09 -0.06
CA HIS A 57 -14.60 -1.49 1.19
C HIS A 57 -13.50 -1.50 2.26
N GLN A 58 -12.72 -2.57 2.34
CA GLN A 58 -11.58 -2.67 3.24
C GLN A 58 -10.50 -1.63 2.91
N ILE A 59 -10.14 -1.48 1.63
CA ILE A 59 -9.18 -0.47 1.16
C ILE A 59 -9.70 0.93 1.49
N LYS A 60 -10.98 1.22 1.20
CA LYS A 60 -11.59 2.51 1.48
C LYS A 60 -11.52 2.86 2.97
N ALA A 61 -11.85 1.92 3.86
CA ALA A 61 -11.78 2.12 5.30
C ALA A 61 -10.35 2.45 5.76
N LYS A 62 -9.34 1.70 5.29
CA LYS A 62 -7.93 1.96 5.63
C LYS A 62 -7.42 3.31 5.13
N VAL A 63 -7.84 3.73 3.93
CA VAL A 63 -7.51 5.07 3.40
C VAL A 63 -8.16 6.16 4.26
N THR A 64 -9.42 5.99 4.66
CA THR A 64 -10.11 6.95 5.53
C THR A 64 -9.45 7.05 6.90
N GLU A 65 -9.06 5.93 7.50
CA GLU A 65 -8.29 5.89 8.75
C GLU A 65 -6.93 6.58 8.60
N LEU A 66 -6.19 6.31 7.51
CA LEU A 66 -4.91 6.96 7.27
C LEU A 66 -5.06 8.48 7.11
N ALA A 67 -6.10 8.92 6.41
CA ALA A 67 -6.37 10.34 6.19
C ALA A 67 -6.78 11.08 7.48
N SER A 68 -7.46 10.42 8.43
CA SER A 68 -7.80 11.04 9.71
C SER A 68 -6.60 11.18 10.65
N LEU A 69 -5.53 10.41 10.42
CA LEU A 69 -4.28 10.50 11.18
C LEU A 69 -3.34 11.61 10.69
N GLN A 70 -3.55 12.14 9.47
CA GLN A 70 -2.76 13.27 8.99
C GLN A 70 -3.41 14.60 9.43
N PRO A 71 -2.65 15.55 10.00
CA PRO A 71 -3.15 16.89 10.23
C PRO A 71 -3.62 17.47 8.90
N GLN A 72 -4.86 17.93 8.84
CA GLN A 72 -5.36 18.71 7.71
C GLN A 72 -4.61 20.05 7.72
N VAL A 73 -3.47 20.11 7.03
CA VAL A 73 -2.79 21.37 6.76
C VAL A 73 -3.59 22.05 5.65
N TYR A 74 -4.44 23.00 6.06
CA TYR A 74 -5.14 23.95 5.18
C TYR A 74 -4.23 25.12 4.81
#